data_AF-M0ZXN3-F1
#
_entry.id   AF-M0ZXN3-F1
#
_cell.length_a   1.000
_cell.length_b   1.000
_cell.length_c   1.000
_cell.angle_alpha   90.00
_cell.angle_beta   90.00
_cell.angle_gamma   90.00
#
_symmetry.space_group_name_H-M   'P 1'
#
loop_
_entity.id
_entity.type
_entity.pdbx_description
1 polymer ?
#
loop_
_entity_poly.entity_id
_entity_poly.type
_entity_poly.pdbx_seq_one_letter_code
_entity_poly.pdbx_strand_id
1 'polypeptide(L)'
;MMNSTLMIFKIVLLLTLVSWINILQARPLTTSSTGRTTTLMTRLKLQDEEEDSSECWDSLFELQACTGEIVLFFVNGETYLGQNCCGAIRIIERQCWPSMLGSLGFTSEEGDILHGYCDASESPSTPNLAP
;
A
#
# COMPACT_ATOMS: atom_id res chain seq x y z
N MET A 1 -33.99 8.02 -32.67
CA MET A 1 -33.36 7.26 -31.56
C MET A 1 -31.98 6.72 -31.93
N MET A 2 -31.78 6.13 -33.12
CA MET A 2 -30.49 5.55 -33.57
C MET A 2 -29.32 6.53 -33.68
N ASN A 3 -29.57 7.82 -33.96
CA ASN A 3 -28.52 8.83 -34.06
C ASN A 3 -28.02 9.31 -32.68
N SER A 4 -28.89 9.33 -31.66
CA SER A 4 -28.47 9.67 -30.29
C SER A 4 -27.66 8.55 -29.65
N THR A 5 -28.06 7.29 -29.85
CA THR A 5 -27.28 6.15 -29.35
C THR A 5 -25.92 6.05 -30.03
N LEU A 6 -25.84 6.32 -31.33
CA LEU A 6 -24.57 6.40 -32.07
C LEU A 6 -23.69 7.58 -31.60
N MET A 7 -24.29 8.72 -31.27
CA MET A 7 -23.58 9.87 -30.72
C MET A 7 -23.00 9.56 -29.33
N ILE A 8 -23.78 8.91 -28.47
CA ILE A 8 -23.34 8.47 -27.14
C ILE A 8 -22.19 7.47 -27.27
N PHE A 9 -22.28 6.50 -28.17
CA PHE A 9 -21.20 5.52 -28.39
C PHE A 9 -19.89 6.18 -28.82
N LYS A 10 -19.96 7.18 -29.72
CA LYS A 10 -18.78 7.97 -30.13
C LYS A 10 -18.20 8.79 -28.98
N ILE A 11 -19.03 9.37 -28.12
CA ILE A 11 -18.57 10.14 -26.96
C ILE A 11 -17.85 9.21 -25.96
N VAL A 12 -18.42 8.06 -25.64
CA VAL A 12 -17.81 7.08 -24.73
C VAL A 12 -16.47 6.59 -25.29
N LEU A 13 -16.42 6.25 -26.59
CA LEU A 13 -15.19 5.81 -27.26
C LEU A 13 -14.09 6.90 -27.21
N LEU A 14 -14.47 8.17 -27.45
CA LEU A 14 -13.53 9.30 -27.35
C LEU A 14 -13.01 9.48 -25.93
N LEU A 15 -13.86 9.38 -24.91
CA LEU A 15 -13.45 9.53 -23.50
C LEU A 15 -12.49 8.42 -23.06
N THR A 16 -12.72 7.17 -23.48
CA THR A 16 -11.81 6.06 -23.17
C THR A 16 -10.44 6.22 -23.84
N LEU A 17 -10.39 6.76 -25.06
CA LEU A 17 -9.13 7.00 -25.77
C LEU A 17 -8.32 8.14 -25.13
N VAL A 18 -8.99 9.20 -24.63
CA VAL A 18 -8.30 10.33 -23.96
C VAL A 18 -7.72 9.90 -22.60
N SER A 19 -8.35 8.96 -21.91
CA SER A 19 -7.85 8.43 -20.63
C SER A 19 -6.50 7.70 -20.75
N TRP A 20 -6.22 7.08 -21.90
CA TRP A 20 -4.96 6.36 -22.14
C TRP A 20 -3.78 7.28 -22.51
N ILE A 21 -4.04 8.56 -22.82
CA ILE A 21 -3.00 9.54 -23.19
C ILE A 21 -2.18 9.97 -21.95
N ASN A 22 -2.67 9.73 -20.72
CA ASN A 22 -1.99 10.15 -19.49
C ASN A 22 -0.94 9.15 -18.94
N ILE A 23 -0.59 8.08 -19.67
CA ILE A 23 0.38 7.07 -19.20
C ILE A 23 1.85 7.46 -19.55
N LEU A 24 2.10 8.59 -20.24
CA LEU A 24 3.45 9.08 -20.55
C LEU A 24 3.74 10.46 -19.93
N GLN A 25 3.63 10.56 -18.61
CA GLN A 25 4.32 11.60 -17.84
C GLN A 25 5.09 10.91 -16.70
N ALA A 26 6.20 10.24 -17.05
CA ALA A 26 7.28 10.08 -16.09
C ALA A 26 7.72 11.51 -15.71
N ARG A 27 7.34 11.96 -14.52
CA ARG A 27 7.65 13.28 -13.98
C ARG A 27 9.17 13.36 -13.79
N PRO A 28 9.94 14.16 -14.57
CA PRO A 28 11.30 14.47 -14.16
C PRO A 28 11.20 15.39 -12.94
N LEU A 29 11.80 15.00 -11.81
CA LEU A 29 12.05 15.94 -10.72
C LEU A 29 13.11 16.95 -11.19
N THR A 30 12.68 18.02 -11.87
CA THR A 30 13.54 19.20 -12.05
C THR A 30 13.59 19.97 -10.73
N THR A 31 14.60 19.65 -9.93
CA THR A 31 14.97 20.45 -8.77
C THR A 31 15.64 21.74 -9.26
N SER A 32 14.88 22.84 -9.30
CA SER A 32 15.43 24.19 -9.19
C SER A 32 14.34 25.19 -8.84
N SER A 33 14.23 25.51 -7.55
CA SER A 33 13.73 26.81 -7.13
C SER A 33 14.35 27.17 -5.78
N THR A 34 15.41 27.95 -5.89
CA THR A 34 16.01 28.75 -4.84
C THR A 34 14.95 29.66 -4.22
N GLY A 35 14.73 29.50 -2.91
CA GLY A 35 14.04 30.47 -2.06
C GLY A 35 12.68 29.99 -1.55
N ARG A 36 12.63 29.65 -0.26
CA ARG A 36 11.43 29.40 0.58
C ARG A 36 10.97 27.93 0.71
N THR A 37 11.89 27.03 1.07
CA THR A 37 11.57 25.66 1.56
C THR A 37 11.78 25.48 3.08
N THR A 38 12.22 26.52 3.79
CA THR A 38 12.57 26.49 5.23
C THR A 38 11.38 26.45 6.19
N THR A 39 10.17 26.15 5.71
CA THR A 39 8.96 26.03 6.56
C THR A 39 8.19 24.73 6.35
N LEU A 40 8.43 23.99 5.26
CA LEU A 40 7.73 22.73 4.97
C LEU A 40 8.58 21.53 5.41
N MET A 41 9.87 21.56 5.09
CA MET A 41 10.83 20.55 5.57
C MET A 41 11.01 20.60 7.09
N THR A 42 10.90 21.79 7.68
CA THR A 42 10.92 22.01 9.14
C THR A 42 9.62 21.58 9.82
N ARG A 43 8.50 21.55 9.10
CA ARG A 43 7.23 20.98 9.59
C ARG A 43 7.24 19.44 9.50
N LEU A 44 7.84 18.88 8.44
CA LEU A 44 8.15 17.45 8.35
C LEU A 44 9.12 17.01 9.46
N LYS A 45 10.19 17.80 9.70
CA LYS A 45 11.21 17.58 10.75
C LYS A 45 10.74 17.85 12.20
N LEU A 46 9.59 18.47 12.42
CA LEU A 46 9.02 18.65 13.77
C LEU A 46 7.96 17.60 14.10
N GLN A 47 7.59 16.77 13.13
CA GLN A 47 6.85 15.52 13.34
C GLN A 47 7.85 14.36 13.49
N ASP A 48 8.96 14.64 14.17
CA ASP A 48 10.08 13.75 14.46
C ASP A 48 9.67 12.69 15.48
N GLU A 49 8.84 11.78 15.00
CA GLU A 49 8.97 10.36 15.24
C GLU A 49 9.67 9.79 13.96
N GLU A 50 10.88 10.28 13.61
CA GLU A 50 11.57 9.90 12.34
C GLU A 50 11.84 8.38 12.26
N GLU A 51 11.97 7.68 13.39
CA GLU A 51 12.18 6.23 13.41
C GLU A 51 10.89 5.48 13.04
N ASP A 52 9.80 5.72 13.78
CA ASP A 52 8.51 5.04 13.63
C ASP A 52 7.85 5.31 12.26
N SER A 53 7.95 6.55 11.77
CA SER A 53 7.39 6.89 10.47
C SER A 53 8.13 6.23 9.30
N SER A 54 9.45 6.02 9.39
CA SER A 54 10.23 5.36 8.35
C SER A 54 9.95 3.86 8.27
N GLU A 55 9.83 3.19 9.42
CA GLU A 55 9.46 1.77 9.50
C GLU A 55 8.05 1.52 8.95
N CYS A 56 7.13 2.47 9.12
CA CYS A 56 5.80 2.41 8.53
C CYS A 56 5.81 2.48 7.01
N TRP A 57 6.65 3.33 6.42
CA TRP A 57 6.76 3.41 4.96
C TRP A 57 7.44 2.17 4.37
N ASP A 58 8.50 1.68 5.01
CA ASP A 58 9.22 0.49 4.55
C ASP A 58 8.31 -0.75 4.63
N SER A 59 7.58 -0.91 5.73
CA SER A 59 6.60 -2.00 5.88
C SER A 59 5.44 -1.89 4.90
N LEU A 60 5.02 -0.67 4.55
CA LEU A 60 4.00 -0.44 3.53
C LEU A 60 4.44 -0.96 2.15
N PHE A 61 5.69 -0.69 1.78
CA PHE A 61 6.26 -1.19 0.53
C PHE A 61 6.40 -2.71 0.54
N GLU A 62 6.79 -3.29 1.68
CA GLU A 62 6.82 -4.75 1.84
C GLU A 62 5.41 -5.35 1.72
N LEU A 63 4.40 -4.74 2.35
CA LEU A 63 3.00 -5.16 2.22
C LEU A 63 2.51 -5.08 0.77
N GLN A 64 2.92 -4.04 0.02
CA GLN A 64 2.64 -3.92 -1.40
C GLN A 64 3.23 -5.10 -2.20
N ALA A 65 4.46 -5.53 -1.90
CA ALA A 65 5.06 -6.71 -2.52
C ALA A 65 4.28 -8.00 -2.19
N CYS A 66 3.71 -8.07 -0.99
CA CYS A 66 2.91 -9.20 -0.52
C CYS A 66 1.47 -9.24 -1.03
N THR A 67 1.01 -8.25 -1.82
CA THR A 67 -0.35 -8.20 -2.38
C THR A 67 -0.75 -9.52 -3.05
N GLY A 68 0.18 -10.19 -3.73
CA GLY A 68 -0.07 -11.49 -4.35
C GLY A 68 -0.43 -12.59 -3.35
N GLU A 69 0.30 -12.68 -2.24
CA GLU A 69 0.04 -13.65 -1.15
C GLU A 69 -1.29 -13.36 -0.47
N ILE A 70 -1.58 -12.07 -0.22
CA ILE A 70 -2.79 -11.63 0.47
C ILE A 70 -4.04 -11.87 -0.40
N VAL A 71 -3.99 -11.51 -1.68
CA VAL A 71 -5.10 -11.79 -2.61
C VAL A 71 -5.36 -13.28 -2.70
N LEU A 72 -4.30 -14.09 -2.80
CA LEU A 72 -4.41 -15.54 -2.92
C LEU A 72 -4.98 -16.16 -1.63
N PHE A 73 -4.62 -15.62 -0.45
CA PHE A 73 -5.14 -16.01 0.85
C PHE A 73 -6.66 -15.83 0.93
N PHE A 74 -7.18 -14.68 0.52
CA PHE A 74 -8.63 -14.42 0.54
C PHE A 74 -9.39 -15.13 -0.58
N VAL A 75 -8.84 -15.21 -1.80
CA VAL A 75 -9.55 -15.79 -2.96
C VAL A 75 -9.63 -17.31 -2.91
N ASN A 76 -8.57 -17.98 -2.45
CA ASN A 76 -8.50 -19.44 -2.43
C ASN A 76 -8.76 -20.02 -1.05
N GLY A 77 -8.74 -19.20 0.01
CA GLY A 77 -8.85 -19.64 1.39
C GLY A 77 -7.63 -20.41 1.90
N GLU A 78 -6.68 -20.70 1.02
CA GLU A 78 -5.43 -21.37 1.31
C GLU A 78 -4.32 -20.72 0.50
N THR A 79 -3.64 -19.76 1.10
CA THR A 79 -2.21 -19.61 0.90
C THR A 79 -1.57 -18.94 2.09
N TYR A 80 -0.54 -19.59 2.57
CA TYR A 80 0.26 -19.13 3.68
C TYR A 80 0.83 -17.74 3.38
N LEU A 81 0.69 -16.82 4.34
CA LEU A 81 1.47 -15.58 4.33
C LEU A 81 2.88 -15.89 4.79
N GLY A 82 3.87 -15.48 4.00
CA GLY A 82 5.28 -15.62 4.31
C GLY A 82 5.69 -14.81 5.53
N GLN A 83 6.86 -15.13 6.08
CA GLN A 83 7.38 -14.46 7.28
C GLN A 83 7.57 -12.95 7.08
N ASN A 84 8.02 -12.52 5.89
CA ASN A 84 8.17 -11.11 5.57
C ASN A 84 6.80 -10.39 5.48
N CYS A 85 5.82 -11.03 4.83
CA CYS A 85 4.44 -10.55 4.76
C CYS A 85 3.86 -10.34 6.16
N CYS A 86 4.01 -11.34 7.04
CA CYS A 86 3.55 -11.23 8.41
C CYS A 86 4.34 -10.22 9.26
N GLY A 87 5.63 -10.01 8.96
CA GLY A 87 6.41 -8.94 9.56
C GLY A 87 5.84 -7.56 9.23
N ALA A 88 5.58 -7.32 7.93
CA ALA A 88 5.00 -6.07 7.44
C ALA A 88 3.60 -5.81 8.02
N ILE A 89 2.72 -6.82 8.01
CA ILE A 89 1.36 -6.73 8.58
C ILE A 89 1.43 -6.31 10.06
N ARG A 90 2.32 -6.91 10.86
CA ARG A 90 2.43 -6.60 12.29
C ARG A 90 2.90 -5.16 12.53
N ILE A 91 3.88 -4.68 11.77
CA ILE A 91 4.36 -3.30 11.89
C ILE A 91 3.22 -2.33 11.56
N ILE A 92 2.51 -2.58 10.45
CA ILE A 92 1.44 -1.67 10.04
C ILE A 92 0.26 -1.66 11.01
N GLU A 93 -0.17 -2.82 11.53
CA GLU A 93 -1.32 -2.91 12.44
C GLU A 93 -1.01 -2.42 13.87
N ARG A 94 0.23 -2.58 14.35
CA ARG A 94 0.58 -2.26 15.75
C ARG A 94 1.24 -0.89 15.95
N GLN A 95 2.01 -0.43 14.96
CA GLN A 95 2.86 0.75 15.08
C GLN A 95 2.38 1.87 14.15
N CYS A 96 1.87 1.51 12.98
CA CYS A 96 1.43 2.50 12.00
C CYS A 96 -0.02 2.92 12.21
N TRP A 97 -0.41 3.95 11.45
CA TRP A 97 -1.78 4.43 11.47
C TRP A 97 -2.72 3.35 10.92
N PRO A 98 -3.64 2.78 11.73
CA PRO A 98 -4.48 1.66 11.32
C PRO A 98 -5.34 1.98 10.08
N SER A 99 -5.62 3.27 9.86
CA SER A 99 -6.37 3.76 8.70
C SER A 99 -5.58 3.73 7.37
N MET A 100 -4.27 3.47 7.39
CA MET A 100 -3.44 3.43 6.18
C MET A 100 -3.72 2.20 5.31
N LEU A 101 -4.05 1.04 5.92
CA LEU A 101 -4.51 -0.14 5.17
C LEU A 101 -5.75 0.16 4.32
N GLY A 102 -6.67 0.96 4.87
CA GLY A 102 -7.84 1.48 4.17
C GLY A 102 -7.51 2.17 2.84
N SER A 103 -6.39 2.89 2.79
CA SER A 103 -5.96 3.61 1.58
C SER A 103 -5.38 2.68 0.50
N LEU A 104 -4.95 1.47 0.88
CA LEU A 104 -4.50 0.43 -0.03
C LEU A 104 -5.64 -0.48 -0.53
N GLY A 105 -6.86 -0.24 -0.06
CA GLY A 105 -8.04 -1.03 -0.43
C GLY A 105 -8.35 -2.19 0.50
N PHE A 106 -7.67 -2.30 1.65
CA PHE A 106 -8.06 -3.22 2.71
C PHE A 106 -9.17 -2.63 3.57
N THR A 107 -10.13 -3.46 3.96
CA THR A 107 -11.09 -3.14 5.00
C THR A 107 -10.50 -3.40 6.39
N SER A 108 -11.12 -2.82 7.43
CA SER A 108 -10.72 -3.08 8.82
C SER A 108 -10.82 -4.57 9.17
N GLU A 109 -11.86 -5.25 8.66
CA GLU A 109 -12.06 -6.68 8.92
C GLU A 109 -10.99 -7.54 8.25
N GLU A 110 -10.59 -7.20 7.02
CA GLU A 110 -9.49 -7.88 6.34
C GLU A 110 -8.14 -7.66 7.07
N GLY A 111 -7.91 -6.46 7.61
CA GLY A 111 -6.75 -6.17 8.46
C GLY A 111 -6.71 -7.03 9.73
N ASP A 112 -7.84 -7.11 10.45
CA ASP A 112 -7.98 -7.93 11.66
C ASP A 112 -7.73 -9.42 11.37
N ILE A 113 -8.22 -9.93 10.23
CA ILE A 113 -8.01 -11.33 9.81
C ILE A 113 -6.52 -11.60 9.52
N LEU A 114 -5.87 -10.70 8.78
CA LEU A 114 -4.45 -10.80 8.44
C LEU A 114 -3.57 -10.76 9.70
N HIS A 115 -3.88 -9.82 10.61
CA HIS A 115 -3.19 -9.68 11.90
C HIS A 115 -3.33 -10.95 12.74
N GLY A 116 -4.55 -11.46 12.88
CA GLY A 116 -4.83 -12.70 13.62
C GLY A 116 -4.14 -13.93 13.03
N TYR A 117 -4.09 -14.05 11.70
CA TYR A 117 -3.35 -15.13 11.03
C TYR A 117 -1.85 -15.05 11.34
N CYS A 118 -1.28 -13.85 11.25
CA CYS A 118 0.14 -13.63 11.47
C CYS A 118 0.55 -13.81 12.93
N ASP A 119 -0.31 -13.53 13.90
CA ASP A 119 -0.01 -13.80 15.31
C ASP A 119 -0.06 -15.32 15.62
N ALA A 120 -0.94 -16.08 14.97
CA ALA A 120 -1.00 -17.53 15.11
C ALA A 120 0.18 -18.28 14.49
N SER A 121 0.80 -17.72 13.43
CA SER A 121 1.95 -18.31 12.75
C SER A 121 3.28 -18.15 13.50
N GLU A 122 3.29 -17.49 14.66
CA GLU A 122 4.47 -17.25 15.52
C GLU A 122 4.91 -18.49 16.33
N SER A 123 4.20 -19.62 16.26
CA SER A 123 4.58 -20.82 17.02
C SER A 123 6.03 -21.22 16.73
N PRO A 124 6.89 -21.40 17.74
CA PRO A 124 8.33 -21.49 17.56
C PRO A 124 8.71 -22.85 16.98
N SER A 125 8.79 -22.95 15.65
CA SER A 125 9.57 -23.99 15.00
C SER A 125 11.06 -23.63 15.06
N THR A 126 11.60 -23.45 16.27
CA THR A 126 13.03 -23.57 16.55
C THR A 126 13.19 -23.86 18.05
N PRO A 127 13.51 -25.10 18.46
CA PRO A 127 14.19 -25.29 19.74
C PRO A 127 15.49 -24.50 19.63
N ASN A 128 15.59 -23.40 20.36
CA ASN A 128 16.85 -22.72 20.62
C ASN A 128 17.77 -23.74 21.31
N LEU A 129 18.56 -24.46 20.53
CA LEU A 129 19.72 -25.20 20.98
C LEU A 129 20.94 -24.38 20.61
N ALA A 130 21.39 -23.56 21.56
CA ALA A 130 22.77 -23.10 21.64
C ALA A 130 23.06 -22.59 23.07
N PRO A 131 24.28 -22.75 23.61
CA PRO A 131 25.30 -23.78 23.39
C PRO A 131 25.27 -24.90 24.45
#